data_AF-A0AAE0PR06-F1
#
_entry.id   AF-A0AAE0PR06-F1
#
_cell.length_a   1.000
_cell.length_b   1.000
_cell.length_c   1.000
_cell.angle_alpha   90.00
_cell.angle_beta   90.00
_cell.angle_gamma   90.00
#
_symmetry.space_group_name_H-M   'P 1'
#
loop_
_entity.id
_entity.type
_entity.pdbx_description
1 polymer ?
#
loop_
_entity_poly.entity_id
_entity_poly.type
_entity_poly.pdbx_seq_one_letter_code
_entity_poly.pdbx_strand_id
1 'polypeptide(L)'
;MGFVMSLLSGPAQEWGIAEWNSDSAACSSFDIFAVELQRTFDPTKPRSEAAHKLARLQQGNRSVLNYSIEFRTLASSCKWDSQALIDMIYCGLSDKIKDEMVARDPPSDLNGLIEMAVRIDLRIQERNRERDTRTPPLFESQEKESSVPSVRAAVRVGQQPWLLTHHIPLGVENMKLAPRFTDDVTVSKTITTRPKP
;
A
#
# COMPACT_ATOMS: atom_id res chain seq x y z
N MET A 1 -45.00 9.69 -33.83
CA MET A 1 -43.72 10.26 -33.36
C MET A 1 -43.85 11.64 -32.72
N GLY A 2 -44.48 12.64 -33.35
CA GLY A 2 -44.60 14.00 -32.77
C GLY A 2 -45.10 14.05 -31.30
N PHE A 3 -46.06 13.20 -30.92
CA PHE A 3 -46.47 13.04 -29.52
C PHE A 3 -45.32 12.59 -28.59
N VAL A 4 -44.52 11.60 -29.01
CA VAL A 4 -43.37 11.11 -28.25
C VAL A 4 -42.31 12.21 -28.07
N MET A 5 -42.08 13.03 -29.10
CA MET A 5 -41.17 14.20 -28.99
C MET A 5 -41.69 15.27 -28.03
N SER A 6 -43.01 15.42 -27.88
CA SER A 6 -43.61 16.31 -26.88
C SER A 6 -43.48 15.79 -25.43
N LEU A 7 -43.16 14.49 -25.25
CA LEU A 7 -42.84 13.90 -23.94
C LEU A 7 -41.34 14.02 -23.58
N LEU A 8 -40.49 14.37 -24.54
CA LEU A 8 -39.07 14.65 -24.32
C LEU A 8 -38.88 16.12 -23.93
N SER A 9 -37.83 16.41 -23.17
CA SER A 9 -37.48 17.77 -22.73
C SER A 9 -35.99 18.05 -22.90
N GLY A 10 -35.64 19.31 -23.19
CA GLY A 10 -34.26 19.76 -23.32
C GLY A 10 -33.50 19.06 -24.46
N PRO A 11 -32.21 18.71 -24.28
CA PRO A 11 -31.38 18.15 -25.35
C PRO A 11 -31.93 16.89 -26.03
N ALA A 12 -32.72 16.08 -25.30
CA ALA A 12 -33.38 14.90 -25.87
C ALA A 12 -34.50 15.26 -26.86
N GLN A 13 -35.22 16.36 -26.62
CA GLN A 13 -36.24 16.87 -27.53
C GLN A 13 -35.61 17.49 -28.78
N GLU A 14 -34.55 18.30 -28.61
CA GLU A 14 -33.81 18.92 -29.71
C GLU A 14 -33.22 17.85 -30.65
N TRP A 15 -32.58 16.80 -30.09
CA TRP A 15 -32.12 15.64 -30.85
C TRP A 15 -33.27 14.92 -31.58
N GLY A 16 -34.36 14.61 -30.87
CA GLY A 16 -35.49 13.89 -31.46
C GLY A 16 -36.15 14.65 -32.61
N ILE A 17 -36.21 15.98 -32.53
CA ILE A 17 -36.71 16.84 -33.61
C ILE A 17 -35.72 16.89 -34.78
N ALA A 18 -34.40 16.94 -34.52
CA ALA A 18 -33.39 16.91 -35.58
C ALA A 18 -33.40 15.58 -36.36
N GLU A 19 -33.54 14.46 -35.65
CA GLU A 19 -33.61 13.11 -36.21
C GLU A 19 -34.90 12.91 -37.04
N TRP A 20 -36.02 13.49 -36.61
CA TRP A 20 -37.29 13.54 -37.35
C TRP A 20 -37.18 14.39 -38.63
N ASN A 21 -36.60 15.58 -38.53
CA ASN A 21 -36.43 16.48 -39.67
C ASN A 21 -35.43 15.94 -40.72
N SER A 22 -34.59 14.98 -40.34
CA SER A 22 -33.63 14.32 -41.21
C SER A 22 -34.20 13.06 -41.91
N ASP A 23 -35.50 12.76 -41.71
CA ASP A 23 -36.19 11.56 -42.21
C ASP A 23 -35.45 10.24 -41.90
N SER A 24 -34.86 10.19 -40.70
CA SER A 24 -34.04 9.06 -40.28
C SER A 24 -34.88 7.82 -39.99
N ALA A 25 -34.33 6.64 -40.33
CA ALA A 25 -34.89 5.35 -39.96
C ALA A 25 -35.10 5.20 -38.43
N ALA A 26 -34.37 5.96 -37.61
CA ALA A 26 -34.57 6.05 -36.17
C ALA A 26 -36.02 6.44 -35.78
N CYS A 27 -36.70 7.24 -36.61
CA CYS A 27 -38.06 7.71 -36.37
C CYS A 27 -39.16 6.84 -37.00
N SER A 28 -38.82 5.74 -37.67
CA SER A 28 -39.77 4.88 -38.39
C SER A 28 -40.73 4.11 -37.47
N SER A 29 -40.35 3.87 -36.21
CA SER A 29 -41.19 3.23 -35.19
C SER A 29 -40.83 3.72 -33.79
N PHE A 30 -41.72 3.51 -32.81
CA PHE A 30 -41.42 3.81 -31.41
C PHE A 30 -40.26 2.95 -30.87
N ASP A 31 -40.20 1.66 -31.22
CA ASP A 31 -39.19 0.76 -30.68
C ASP A 31 -37.78 1.12 -31.17
N ILE A 32 -37.64 1.42 -32.47
CA ILE A 32 -36.35 1.88 -33.03
C ILE A 32 -35.97 3.24 -32.43
N PHE A 33 -36.93 4.15 -32.28
CA PHE A 33 -36.68 5.45 -31.65
C PHE A 33 -36.27 5.33 -30.19
N ALA A 34 -36.89 4.43 -29.42
CA ALA A 34 -36.52 4.16 -28.04
C ALA A 34 -35.10 3.58 -27.93
N VAL A 35 -34.72 2.68 -28.84
CA VAL A 35 -33.36 2.14 -28.94
C VAL A 35 -32.34 3.23 -29.30
N GLU A 36 -32.63 4.10 -30.27
CA GLU A 36 -31.71 5.19 -30.65
C GLU A 36 -31.65 6.32 -29.61
N LEU A 37 -32.76 6.64 -28.94
CA LEU A 37 -32.83 7.54 -27.80
C LEU A 37 -31.97 6.98 -26.65
N GLN A 38 -32.10 5.69 -26.34
CA GLN A 38 -31.26 5.04 -25.34
C GLN A 38 -29.79 5.01 -25.79
N ARG A 39 -29.49 4.70 -27.05
CA ARG A 39 -28.11 4.69 -27.57
C ARG A 39 -27.44 6.06 -27.49
N THR A 40 -28.21 7.13 -27.68
CA THR A 40 -27.73 8.52 -27.68
C THR A 40 -27.61 9.10 -26.26
N PHE A 41 -28.59 8.86 -25.39
CA PHE A 41 -28.66 9.48 -24.05
C PHE A 41 -28.24 8.57 -22.89
N ASP A 42 -28.26 7.25 -23.08
CA ASP A 42 -27.65 6.22 -22.22
C ASP A 42 -26.51 5.48 -22.95
N PRO A 43 -25.43 6.18 -23.36
CA PRO A 43 -24.31 5.57 -24.09
C PRO A 43 -23.41 4.76 -23.15
N THR A 44 -23.90 3.64 -22.65
CA THR A 44 -23.15 2.63 -21.84
C THR A 44 -22.52 3.12 -20.54
N LYS A 45 -22.84 4.35 -20.11
CA LYS A 45 -22.16 5.08 -19.03
C LYS A 45 -22.00 4.26 -17.75
N PRO A 46 -23.03 3.68 -17.11
CA PRO A 46 -22.84 3.00 -15.83
C PRO A 46 -21.80 1.87 -15.89
N ARG A 47 -21.68 1.12 -17.00
CA ARG A 47 -20.66 0.04 -17.12
C ARG A 47 -19.28 0.58 -17.45
N SER A 48 -19.17 1.50 -18.40
CA SER A 48 -17.89 2.10 -18.78
C SER A 48 -17.31 2.91 -17.61
N GLU A 49 -18.14 3.73 -16.98
CA GLU A 49 -17.81 4.53 -15.82
C GLU A 49 -17.51 3.68 -14.58
N ALA A 50 -18.26 2.59 -14.31
CA ALA A 50 -17.91 1.67 -13.24
C ALA A 50 -16.55 0.99 -13.48
N ALA A 51 -16.26 0.56 -14.72
CA ALA A 51 -14.96 -0.02 -15.08
C ALA A 51 -13.82 1.00 -14.94
N HIS A 52 -14.02 2.25 -15.39
CA HIS A 52 -13.04 3.33 -15.21
C HIS A 52 -12.86 3.73 -13.74
N LYS A 53 -13.92 3.72 -12.92
CA LYS A 53 -13.84 3.95 -11.48
C LYS A 53 -13.09 2.80 -10.78
N LEU A 54 -13.42 1.55 -11.10
CA LEU A 54 -12.76 0.35 -10.58
C LEU A 54 -11.26 0.36 -10.94
N ALA A 55 -10.91 0.71 -12.18
CA ALA A 55 -9.52 0.79 -12.65
C ALA A 55 -8.69 1.89 -11.99
N ARG A 56 -9.34 2.91 -11.42
CA ARG A 56 -8.69 3.98 -10.65
C ARG A 56 -8.86 3.78 -9.14
N LEU A 57 -9.43 2.67 -8.69
CA LEU A 57 -9.76 2.43 -7.30
C LEU A 57 -8.53 1.96 -6.50
N GLN A 58 -7.95 2.90 -5.77
CA GLN A 58 -6.83 2.69 -4.86
C GLN A 58 -7.31 2.75 -3.42
N GLN A 59 -6.81 1.87 -2.53
CA GLN A 59 -7.11 1.86 -1.10
C GLN A 59 -6.69 3.18 -0.42
N GLY A 60 -5.49 3.69 -0.74
CA GLY A 60 -4.93 4.85 -0.07
C GLY A 60 -4.95 4.69 1.46
N ASN A 61 -5.49 5.67 2.17
CA ASN A 61 -5.52 5.70 3.64
C ASN A 61 -6.79 5.07 4.27
N ARG A 62 -7.70 4.45 3.50
CA ARG A 62 -8.91 3.81 4.07
C ARG A 62 -8.67 2.35 4.47
N SER A 63 -9.50 1.83 5.38
CA SER A 63 -9.46 0.41 5.74
C SER A 63 -9.71 -0.47 4.52
N VAL A 64 -9.09 -1.65 4.51
CA VAL A 64 -9.28 -2.64 3.44
C VAL A 64 -10.74 -3.06 3.34
N LEU A 65 -11.46 -3.14 4.48
CA LEU A 65 -12.89 -3.45 4.49
C LEU A 65 -13.69 -2.46 3.64
N ASN A 66 -13.55 -1.15 3.91
CA ASN A 66 -14.28 -0.11 3.19
C ASN A 66 -13.90 -0.08 1.70
N TYR A 67 -12.61 -0.26 1.39
CA TYR A 67 -12.11 -0.40 0.03
C TYR A 67 -12.75 -1.62 -0.69
N SER A 68 -12.84 -2.78 -0.03
CA SER A 68 -13.38 -4.00 -0.62
C SER A 68 -14.89 -3.94 -0.91
N ILE A 69 -15.66 -3.21 -0.10
CA ILE A 69 -17.10 -2.98 -0.32
C ILE A 69 -17.31 -2.12 -1.57
N GLU A 70 -16.56 -1.04 -1.70
CA GLU A 70 -16.57 -0.16 -2.87
C GLU A 70 -16.12 -0.90 -4.14
N PHE A 71 -15.04 -1.69 -4.04
CA PHE A 71 -14.55 -2.55 -5.13
C PHE A 71 -15.63 -3.53 -5.59
N ARG A 72 -16.27 -4.28 -4.66
CA ARG A 72 -17.34 -5.23 -5.00
C ARG A 72 -18.56 -4.56 -5.65
N THR A 73 -18.92 -3.37 -5.19
CA THR A 73 -20.05 -2.59 -5.72
C THR A 73 -19.80 -2.11 -7.15
N LEU A 74 -18.58 -1.70 -7.46
CA LEU A 74 -18.17 -1.35 -8.83
C LEU A 74 -18.00 -2.59 -9.70
N ALA A 75 -17.41 -3.67 -9.17
CA ALA A 75 -17.18 -4.91 -9.89
C ALA A 75 -18.49 -5.61 -10.32
N SER A 76 -19.54 -5.59 -9.49
CA SER A 76 -20.86 -6.16 -9.85
C SER A 76 -21.54 -5.46 -11.03
N SER A 77 -21.15 -4.22 -11.32
CA SER A 77 -21.62 -3.43 -12.47
C SER A 77 -20.78 -3.66 -13.74
N CYS A 78 -19.66 -4.38 -13.62
CA CYS A 78 -18.68 -4.63 -14.68
C CYS A 78 -18.79 -6.06 -15.23
N LYS A 79 -18.36 -6.28 -16.48
CA LYS A 79 -18.20 -7.62 -17.09
C LYS A 79 -16.72 -8.05 -17.12
N TRP A 80 -15.99 -7.78 -16.04
CA TRP A 80 -14.57 -8.12 -15.96
C TRP A 80 -14.38 -9.58 -15.57
N ASP A 81 -13.33 -10.20 -16.08
CA ASP A 81 -12.98 -11.59 -15.73
C ASP A 81 -12.54 -11.70 -14.26
N SER A 82 -12.72 -12.87 -13.66
CA SER A 82 -12.33 -13.12 -12.28
C SER A 82 -10.83 -12.95 -12.02
N GLN A 83 -9.94 -13.29 -12.97
CA GLN A 83 -8.50 -13.03 -12.84
C GLN A 83 -8.20 -11.52 -12.89
N ALA A 84 -8.82 -10.79 -13.81
CA ALA A 84 -8.67 -9.34 -13.90
C ALA A 84 -9.17 -8.61 -12.63
N LEU A 85 -10.17 -9.15 -11.93
CA LEU A 85 -10.61 -8.60 -10.63
C LEU A 85 -9.62 -8.91 -9.50
N ILE A 86 -8.97 -10.08 -9.50
CA ILE A 86 -7.92 -10.45 -8.53
C ILE A 86 -6.70 -9.55 -8.73
N ASP A 87 -6.22 -9.40 -9.96
CA ASP A 87 -5.10 -8.51 -10.29
C ASP A 87 -5.40 -7.07 -9.88
N MET A 88 -6.60 -6.57 -10.21
CA MET A 88 -6.90 -5.17 -9.97
C MET A 88 -7.10 -4.83 -8.49
N ILE A 89 -7.71 -5.71 -7.71
CA ILE A 89 -7.80 -5.47 -6.26
C ILE A 89 -6.42 -5.57 -5.61
N TYR A 90 -5.56 -6.51 -6.05
CA TYR A 90 -4.19 -6.60 -5.57
C TYR A 90 -3.40 -5.32 -5.89
N CYS A 91 -3.45 -4.84 -7.13
CA CYS A 91 -2.79 -3.59 -7.53
C CYS A 91 -3.30 -2.38 -6.73
N GLY A 92 -4.60 -2.33 -6.43
CA GLY A 92 -5.23 -1.23 -5.70
C GLY A 92 -5.06 -1.25 -4.18
N LEU A 93 -4.54 -2.32 -3.58
CA LEU A 93 -4.15 -2.33 -2.16
C LEU A 93 -2.99 -1.36 -1.90
N SER A 94 -2.86 -0.92 -0.65
CA SER A 94 -1.68 -0.17 -0.19
C SER A 94 -0.46 -1.08 -0.03
N ASP A 95 0.73 -0.53 -0.26
CA ASP A 95 1.97 -1.32 -0.32
C ASP A 95 2.27 -2.04 1.01
N LYS A 96 1.93 -1.41 2.15
CA LYS A 96 2.00 -2.04 3.49
C LYS A 96 1.21 -3.35 3.59
N ILE A 97 0.09 -3.49 2.87
CA ILE A 97 -0.69 -4.73 2.84
C ILE A 97 -0.02 -5.73 1.89
N LYS A 98 0.50 -5.29 0.74
CA LYS A 98 1.21 -6.14 -0.23
C LYS A 98 2.48 -6.75 0.39
N ASP A 99 3.27 -5.96 1.10
CA ASP A 99 4.49 -6.41 1.78
C ASP A 99 4.20 -7.55 2.79
N GLU A 100 3.13 -7.41 3.57
CA GLU A 100 2.64 -8.42 4.52
C GLU A 100 1.96 -9.64 3.85
N MET A 101 1.53 -9.51 2.58
CA MET A 101 1.02 -10.61 1.76
C MET A 101 2.13 -11.45 1.12
N VAL A 102 3.26 -10.85 0.74
CA VAL A 102 4.41 -11.56 0.13
C VAL A 102 4.96 -12.66 1.06
N ALA A 103 4.81 -12.51 2.37
CA ALA A 103 5.21 -13.50 3.37
C ALA A 103 4.21 -14.67 3.54
N ARG A 104 3.21 -14.82 2.68
CA ARG A 104 2.09 -15.77 2.81
C ARG A 104 1.81 -16.50 1.50
N ASP A 105 1.15 -17.65 1.58
CA ASP A 105 0.67 -18.36 0.39
C ASP A 105 -0.35 -17.50 -0.38
N PRO A 106 -0.22 -17.35 -1.71
CA PRO A 106 -1.12 -16.52 -2.50
C PRO A 106 -2.52 -17.15 -2.57
N PRO A 107 -3.60 -16.39 -2.27
CA PRO A 107 -4.96 -16.90 -2.38
C PRO A 107 -5.38 -17.07 -3.84
N SER A 108 -6.10 -18.15 -4.14
CA SER A 108 -6.48 -18.53 -5.50
C SER A 108 -7.74 -17.83 -6.04
N ASP A 109 -8.45 -17.07 -5.20
CA ASP A 109 -9.72 -16.43 -5.55
C ASP A 109 -9.88 -15.03 -4.94
N LEU A 110 -10.84 -14.27 -5.48
CA LEU A 110 -11.13 -12.90 -5.07
C LEU A 110 -11.59 -12.80 -3.59
N ASN A 111 -12.30 -13.80 -3.06
CA ASN A 111 -12.76 -13.75 -1.67
C ASN A 111 -11.59 -13.99 -0.71
N GLY A 112 -10.77 -15.02 -0.93
CA GLY A 112 -9.58 -15.29 -0.13
C GLY A 112 -8.58 -14.13 -0.12
N LEU A 113 -8.41 -13.44 -1.26
CA LEU A 113 -7.58 -12.23 -1.34
C LEU A 113 -8.12 -11.08 -0.48
N ILE A 114 -9.43 -10.82 -0.53
CA ILE A 114 -10.08 -9.80 0.30
C ILE A 114 -9.99 -10.16 1.79
N GLU A 115 -10.31 -11.40 2.16
CA GLU A 115 -10.27 -11.86 3.55
C GLU A 115 -8.86 -11.78 4.14
N MET A 116 -7.83 -12.18 3.37
CA MET A 116 -6.44 -12.06 3.78
C MET A 116 -6.04 -10.60 3.98
N ALA A 117 -6.37 -9.71 3.04
CA ALA A 117 -6.05 -8.30 3.13
C ALA A 117 -6.73 -7.62 4.35
N VAL A 118 -8.00 -7.96 4.62
CA VAL A 118 -8.72 -7.47 5.82
C VAL A 118 -8.06 -7.97 7.11
N ARG A 119 -7.65 -9.25 7.18
CA ARG A 119 -6.97 -9.80 8.35
C ARG A 119 -5.61 -9.12 8.60
N ILE A 120 -4.88 -8.75 7.55
CA ILE A 120 -3.63 -8.00 7.64
C ILE A 120 -3.88 -6.59 8.16
N ASP A 121 -4.83 -5.85 7.57
CA ASP A 121 -5.21 -4.49 7.98
C ASP A 121 -5.61 -4.43 9.46
N LEU A 122 -6.47 -5.35 9.91
CA LEU A 122 -6.85 -5.46 11.33
C LEU A 122 -5.65 -5.70 12.25
N ARG A 123 -4.69 -6.55 11.86
CA ARG A 123 -3.49 -6.81 12.67
C ARG A 123 -2.53 -5.62 12.70
N ILE A 124 -2.41 -4.87 11.61
CA ILE A 124 -1.64 -3.61 11.57
C ILE A 124 -2.29 -2.57 12.49
N GLN A 125 -3.61 -2.40 12.41
CA GLN A 125 -4.36 -1.47 13.26
C GLN A 125 -4.26 -1.83 14.76
N GLU A 126 -4.37 -3.11 15.10
CA GLU A 126 -4.15 -3.61 16.46
C GLU A 126 -2.74 -3.30 16.95
N ARG A 127 -1.70 -3.60 16.15
CA ARG A 127 -0.31 -3.34 16.52
C ARG A 127 0.02 -1.85 16.64
N ASN A 128 -0.65 -0.99 15.89
CA ASN A 128 -0.52 0.46 16.06
C ASN A 128 -1.17 0.91 17.37
N ARG A 129 -2.39 0.47 17.68
CA ARG A 129 -3.05 0.75 18.98
C ARG A 129 -2.21 0.29 20.18
N GLU A 130 -1.58 -0.89 20.09
CA GLU A 130 -0.64 -1.39 21.10
C GLU A 130 0.57 -0.45 21.29
N ARG A 131 1.06 0.19 20.22
CA ARG A 131 2.19 1.14 20.28
C ARG A 131 1.74 2.49 20.85
N ASP A 132 0.60 3.01 20.39
CA ASP A 132 0.04 4.29 20.84
C ASP A 132 -0.33 4.26 22.34
N THR A 133 -0.72 3.10 22.86
CA THR A 133 -1.00 2.87 24.30
C THR A 133 0.29 2.70 25.12
N ARG A 134 1.43 2.43 24.49
CA ARG A 134 2.73 2.17 25.12
C ARG A 134 3.66 3.38 25.13
N THR A 135 3.10 4.60 25.15
CA THR A 135 3.85 5.84 25.34
C THR A 135 4.79 5.66 26.54
N PRO A 136 6.12 5.72 26.36
CA PRO A 136 7.04 5.68 27.49
C PRO A 136 6.74 6.86 28.41
N PRO A 137 7.02 6.76 29.72
CA PRO A 137 7.03 7.96 30.56
C PRO A 137 7.96 8.97 29.88
N LEU A 138 7.46 10.17 29.60
CA LEU A 138 8.33 11.30 29.34
C LEU A 138 9.28 11.36 30.53
N PHE A 139 10.58 11.26 30.26
CA PHE A 139 11.59 11.42 31.28
C PHE A 139 11.55 12.90 31.65
N GLU A 140 10.67 13.24 32.60
CA GLU A 140 10.51 14.59 33.13
C GLU A 140 11.82 14.89 33.87
N SER A 141 12.74 15.49 33.12
CA SER A 141 14.01 15.97 33.61
C SER A 141 13.71 17.05 34.63
N GLN A 142 13.56 16.64 35.89
CA GLN A 142 13.60 17.57 37.01
C GLN A 142 14.98 18.21 36.99
N GLU A 143 15.04 19.40 36.38
CA GLU A 143 16.10 20.37 36.60
C GLU A 143 16.06 20.75 38.08
N LYS A 144 16.72 19.93 38.90
CA LYS A 144 17.14 20.35 40.23
C LYS A 144 18.15 21.46 40.02
N GLU A 145 17.69 22.70 40.14
CA GLU A 145 18.53 23.85 40.47
C GLU A 145 19.27 23.55 41.77
N SER A 146 20.43 22.90 41.67
CA SER A 146 21.41 22.84 42.74
C SER A 146 22.47 23.90 42.46
N SER A 147 22.29 25.08 43.06
CA SER A 147 23.26 26.16 43.05
C SER A 147 24.64 25.66 43.45
N VAL A 148 25.61 25.74 42.53
CA VAL A 148 27.04 25.63 42.82
C VAL A 148 27.69 26.92 42.34
N PRO A 149 28.42 27.66 43.20
CA PRO A 149 28.89 29.00 42.88
C PRO A 149 29.95 29.00 41.77
N SER A 150 29.89 30.02 40.91
CA SER A 150 30.88 30.25 39.86
C SER A 150 32.25 30.59 40.44
N VAL A 151 33.15 29.61 40.48
CA VAL A 151 34.57 29.83 40.79
C VAL A 151 35.34 29.93 39.47
N ARG A 152 35.47 31.17 38.98
CA ARG A 152 36.17 31.53 37.73
C ARG A 152 37.68 31.34 37.89
N ALA A 153 38.17 30.11 37.72
CA ALA A 153 39.60 29.80 37.72
C ALA A 153 40.27 30.33 36.44
N ALA A 154 41.15 31.33 36.59
CA ALA A 154 41.85 31.94 35.47
C ALA A 154 42.93 31.01 34.88
N VAL A 155 42.94 30.89 33.55
CA VAL A 155 44.07 30.30 32.81
C VAL A 155 45.30 31.18 33.04
N ARG A 156 46.29 30.68 33.79
CA ARG A 156 47.63 31.29 33.80
C ARG A 156 48.43 30.74 32.63
N VAL A 157 48.50 31.54 31.56
CA VAL A 157 49.52 31.41 30.52
C VAL A 157 50.90 31.53 31.20
N GLY A 158 51.74 30.51 31.11
CA GLY A 158 53.01 30.53 31.84
C GLY A 158 53.84 29.25 31.91
N GLN A 159 53.62 28.24 31.05
CA GLN A 159 54.65 27.21 30.78
C GLN A 159 54.69 26.83 29.29
N GLN A 160 55.79 27.22 28.65
CA GLN A 160 56.43 26.50 27.55
C GLN A 160 57.91 26.37 27.96
N PRO A 161 58.56 25.24 27.66
CA PRO A 161 59.27 25.19 26.38
C PRO A 161 59.09 23.88 25.62
N TRP A 162 58.63 24.02 24.39
CA TRP A 162 59.19 23.29 23.26
C TRP A 162 60.71 23.56 23.23
N LEU A 163 61.54 22.55 22.99
CA LEU A 163 62.65 22.59 22.02
C LEU A 163 63.53 21.33 22.02
N LEU A 164 64.08 21.06 20.84
CA LEU A 164 65.14 20.09 20.48
C LEU A 164 64.82 18.58 20.38
N THR A 165 64.47 18.20 19.13
CA THR A 165 65.35 17.37 18.27
C THR A 165 65.29 15.82 18.31
N HIS A 166 64.72 15.29 17.22
CA HIS A 166 64.94 14.00 16.52
C HIS A 166 64.56 12.64 17.17
N HIS A 167 63.54 12.03 16.55
CA HIS A 167 63.32 10.60 16.24
C HIS A 167 63.64 9.53 17.31
N ILE A 168 62.57 8.98 17.88
CA ILE A 168 62.53 7.65 18.53
C ILE A 168 61.67 6.74 17.64
N PRO A 169 62.09 5.50 17.34
CA PRO A 169 61.52 4.71 16.22
C PRO A 169 60.24 3.94 16.57
N LEU A 170 59.49 3.60 15.51
CA LEU A 170 58.40 2.62 15.56
C LEU A 170 58.98 1.20 15.48
N GLY A 171 58.60 0.33 16.41
CA GLY A 171 58.87 -1.10 16.39
C GLY A 171 57.72 -1.83 17.07
N VAL A 172 56.94 -2.59 16.30
CA VAL A 172 55.74 -3.29 16.79
C VAL A 172 56.13 -4.68 17.25
N GLU A 173 56.05 -4.96 18.55
CA GLU A 173 55.94 -6.33 19.08
C GLU A 173 55.43 -6.31 20.52
N ASN A 174 54.24 -6.87 20.76
CA ASN A 174 53.75 -7.17 22.10
C ASN A 174 53.35 -8.64 22.14
N MET A 175 54.32 -9.48 22.47
CA MET A 175 54.18 -10.93 22.47
C MET A 175 53.81 -11.41 23.88
N LYS A 176 52.59 -11.93 24.08
CA LYS A 176 52.26 -12.72 25.27
C LYS A 176 51.33 -13.89 24.91
N LEU A 177 51.75 -15.08 25.32
CA LEU A 177 51.28 -16.37 24.80
C LEU A 177 49.87 -16.76 25.25
N ALA A 178 49.21 -17.56 24.42
CA ALA A 178 47.99 -18.31 24.73
C ALA A 178 48.28 -19.65 25.44
N PRO A 179 47.25 -20.35 25.95
CA PRO A 179 47.18 -21.80 25.90
C PRO A 179 46.26 -22.29 24.78
N ARG A 180 46.62 -23.42 24.16
CA ARG A 180 45.80 -24.09 23.14
C ARG A 180 44.78 -25.03 23.79
N PHE A 181 43.63 -25.21 23.15
CA PHE A 181 42.76 -26.37 23.37
C PHE A 181 42.26 -26.89 22.01
N THR A 182 42.71 -28.09 21.66
CA THR A 182 42.18 -29.01 20.63
C THR A 182 41.92 -30.34 21.37
N ASP A 183 41.08 -31.30 20.96
CA ASP A 183 40.20 -31.53 19.80
C ASP A 183 38.82 -32.01 20.35
N ASP A 184 37.79 -32.51 19.66
CA ASP A 184 37.45 -32.78 18.24
C ASP A 184 35.92 -32.57 18.08
N VAL A 185 35.43 -32.28 16.87
CA VAL A 185 34.09 -32.74 16.43
C VAL A 185 34.15 -33.18 14.96
N THR A 186 34.24 -34.48 14.75
CA THR A 186 34.14 -35.14 13.45
C THR A 186 32.76 -34.91 12.79
N VAL A 187 32.76 -34.38 11.56
CA VAL A 187 31.57 -34.28 10.71
C VAL A 187 31.23 -35.63 10.10
N SER A 188 29.98 -36.09 10.26
CA SER A 188 29.44 -37.24 9.51
C SER A 188 28.24 -36.83 8.66
N LYS A 189 28.37 -36.99 7.35
CA LYS A 189 27.26 -36.90 6.38
C LYS A 189 26.76 -38.32 6.10
N THR A 190 25.44 -38.55 6.18
CA THR A 190 24.82 -39.76 5.61
C THR A 190 23.53 -39.41 4.87
N ILE A 191 23.60 -39.51 3.54
CA ILE A 191 22.44 -39.55 2.64
C ILE A 191 22.08 -41.03 2.45
N THR A 192 20.82 -41.42 2.67
CA THR A 192 20.28 -42.72 2.21
C THR A 192 18.77 -42.60 1.92
N THR A 193 18.28 -43.32 0.91
CA THR A 193 16.94 -43.17 0.32
C THR A 193 16.16 -44.50 0.30
N ARG A 194 14.84 -44.43 0.59
CA ARG A 194 13.77 -45.41 0.22
C ARG A 194 13.90 -46.86 0.80
N PRO A 195 12.90 -47.76 0.65
CA PRO A 195 11.58 -47.66 -0.02
C PRO A 195 10.35 -48.01 0.87
N LYS A 196 9.18 -47.97 0.23
CA LYS A 196 7.87 -48.49 0.69
C LYS A 196 7.82 -50.03 0.63
N PRO A 197 6.96 -50.66 1.46
CA PRO A 197 5.95 -51.63 1.00
C PRO A 197 4.66 -50.91 0.56
#